data_AF-A0A7V0V1M3-F1
#
_entry.id   AF-A0A7V0V1M3-F1
#
_cell.length_a   1.000
_cell.length_b   1.000
_cell.length_c   1.000
_cell.angle_alpha   90.00
_cell.angle_beta   90.00
_cell.angle_gamma   90.00
#
_symmetry.space_group_name_H-M   'P 1'
#
loop_
_entity.id
_entity.type
_entity.pdbx_description
1 polymer ?
#
loop_
_entity_poly.entity_id
_entity_poly.type
_entity_poly.pdbx_seq_one_letter_code
_entity_poly.pdbx_strand_id
1 'polypeptide(L)'
;GLAARRNARPEELTPAEQCRAAIARALVAGPVLVLADDFTADLPEGEARALVALLCEVAAEAGSALILATRDERLIPPGARVVRLPEPGVQPPASPPELVSAATAGIGEVLSEVYAGELQPLTRPIAPILHHVVRPVLYTLAVAVLIVYLCFFGLELAARGRAEVPADVWRVAGGAIMQTVRYLGNALHGDLGSIRRYGYYYWADTETPLLVRDIVRDGIRRSLPLLGLSLVIAGVIGTSLGLGAALARRSRLSLVYTVLAVAGTSVPSFFLAFLLQLGEIRFYRLTGIQLVPLGGFGWDRHMILPAIVLAARPTAQVARIAFVALSEVLEADYVRTARAKGLGELAILTRHALKNASVAILTALGTSLRFALSSLPIVETIFSWPGLGQRLLSAMYYSQMEMAAGLTLTLGLFFTVVNLLLEGLSRALDPRLAGERTRLGPGRRWADLVQAGWQGLLDLPLRLQALWRRLTGAAEPSPAWMQPVRKAHTEVAPRGLSRVLASIGTALGARPGHAVLSPAERARDA
;
A
#
# COMPACT_ATOMS: atom_id res chain seq x y z
N GLY A 1 -16.78 -27.43 -26.91
CA GLY A 1 -17.42 -28.46 -26.06
C GLY A 1 -18.37 -27.95 -24.98
N LEU A 2 -19.04 -26.79 -25.11
CA LEU A 2 -20.06 -26.34 -24.12
C LEU A 2 -21.40 -25.93 -24.74
N ALA A 3 -21.59 -26.13 -26.04
CA ALA A 3 -22.80 -25.69 -26.74
C ALA A 3 -24.08 -26.32 -26.18
N ALA A 4 -24.04 -27.61 -25.81
CA ALA A 4 -25.16 -28.32 -25.19
C ALA A 4 -25.46 -27.86 -23.74
N ARG A 5 -24.52 -27.15 -23.09
CA ARG A 5 -24.61 -26.68 -21.70
C ARG A 5 -24.84 -25.16 -21.61
N ARG A 6 -25.28 -24.49 -22.69
CA ARG A 6 -25.39 -23.02 -22.74
C ARG A 6 -26.27 -22.42 -21.63
N ASN A 7 -27.26 -23.17 -21.14
CA ASN A 7 -28.23 -22.72 -20.13
C ASN A 7 -27.89 -23.27 -18.73
N ALA A 8 -26.81 -24.03 -18.57
CA ALA A 8 -26.43 -24.61 -17.29
C ALA A 8 -25.88 -23.53 -16.36
N ARG A 9 -26.17 -23.65 -15.06
CA ARG A 9 -25.62 -22.77 -14.03
C ARG A 9 -24.17 -23.16 -13.69
N PRO A 10 -23.34 -22.25 -13.16
CA PRO A 10 -21.95 -22.58 -12.80
C PRO A 10 -21.83 -23.80 -11.87
N GLU A 11 -22.76 -23.93 -10.92
CA GLU A 11 -22.86 -25.05 -9.97
C GLU A 11 -23.22 -26.40 -10.62
N GLU A 12 -23.68 -26.40 -11.88
CA GLU A 12 -24.05 -27.59 -12.65
C GLU A 12 -22.94 -28.01 -13.63
N LEU A 13 -21.85 -27.25 -13.72
CA LEU A 13 -20.70 -27.52 -14.59
C LEU A 13 -19.57 -28.20 -13.83
N THR A 14 -18.84 -29.09 -14.50
CA THR A 14 -17.60 -29.66 -13.92
C THR A 14 -16.51 -28.59 -13.82
N PRO A 15 -15.48 -28.77 -12.97
CA PRO A 15 -14.36 -27.83 -12.88
C PRO A 15 -13.69 -27.53 -14.24
N ALA A 16 -13.56 -28.55 -15.10
CA ALA A 16 -13.01 -28.39 -16.45
C ALA A 16 -13.93 -27.56 -17.36
N GLU A 17 -15.24 -27.77 -17.27
CA GLU A 17 -16.25 -26.99 -17.98
C GLU A 17 -16.30 -25.53 -17.52
N GLN A 18 -16.19 -25.30 -16.20
CA GLN A 18 -16.07 -23.95 -15.62
C GLN A 18 -14.81 -23.23 -16.13
N CYS A 19 -13.67 -23.94 -16.19
CA CYS A 19 -12.42 -23.39 -16.73
C CYS A 19 -12.60 -22.94 -18.20
N ARG A 20 -13.20 -23.79 -19.04
CA ARG A 20 -13.51 -23.46 -20.45
C ARG A 20 -14.44 -22.25 -20.57
N ALA A 21 -15.47 -22.15 -19.72
CA ALA A 21 -16.37 -21.00 -19.71
C ALA A 21 -15.67 -19.71 -19.26
N ALA A 22 -14.76 -19.80 -18.29
CA ALA A 22 -13.97 -18.66 -17.82
C ALA A 22 -13.00 -18.16 -18.89
N ILE A 23 -12.30 -19.06 -19.59
CA ILE A 23 -11.41 -18.71 -20.72
C ILE A 23 -12.21 -18.02 -21.83
N ALA A 24 -13.36 -18.57 -22.22
CA ALA A 24 -14.22 -17.97 -23.23
C ALA A 24 -14.68 -16.55 -22.84
N ARG A 25 -15.06 -16.33 -21.57
CA ARG A 25 -15.41 -14.99 -21.07
C ARG A 25 -14.22 -14.04 -21.03
N ALA A 26 -13.03 -14.53 -20.68
CA ALA A 26 -11.83 -13.72 -20.62
C ALA A 26 -11.43 -13.20 -22.01
N LEU A 27 -11.56 -14.03 -23.04
CA LEU A 27 -11.24 -13.67 -24.43
C LEU A 27 -12.09 -12.52 -24.97
N VAL A 28 -13.36 -12.39 -24.53
CA VAL A 28 -14.24 -11.27 -24.92
C VAL A 28 -13.66 -9.90 -24.51
N ALA A 29 -12.84 -9.86 -23.46
CA ALA A 29 -12.24 -8.61 -22.97
C ALA A 29 -10.96 -8.20 -23.71
N GLY A 30 -10.51 -8.97 -24.71
CA GLY A 30 -9.27 -8.70 -25.46
C GLY A 30 -8.01 -8.69 -24.58
N PRO A 31 -7.72 -9.75 -23.81
CA PRO A 31 -6.59 -9.75 -22.88
C PRO A 31 -5.25 -9.85 -23.62
N VAL A 32 -4.20 -9.22 -23.08
CA VAL A 32 -2.83 -9.34 -23.63
C VAL A 32 -2.22 -10.71 -23.37
N LEU A 33 -2.69 -11.43 -22.33
CA LEU A 33 -2.21 -12.75 -21.93
C LEU A 33 -3.37 -13.64 -21.48
N VAL A 34 -3.41 -14.87 -21.97
CA VAL A 34 -4.36 -15.91 -21.60
C VAL A 34 -3.61 -17.08 -20.95
N LEU A 35 -3.97 -17.41 -19.71
CA LEU A 35 -3.48 -18.58 -18.99
C LEU A 35 -4.58 -19.62 -18.99
N ALA A 36 -4.32 -20.78 -19.59
CA ALA A 36 -5.28 -21.87 -19.69
C ALA A 36 -4.70 -23.12 -19.04
N ASP A 37 -5.24 -23.44 -17.85
CA ASP A 37 -4.81 -24.57 -17.02
C ASP A 37 -5.84 -25.69 -17.07
N ASP A 38 -5.40 -26.87 -17.52
CA ASP A 38 -6.16 -28.13 -17.55
C ASP A 38 -7.58 -28.04 -18.17
N PHE A 39 -7.78 -27.11 -19.09
CA PHE A 39 -9.09 -26.82 -19.72
C PHE A 39 -9.56 -27.91 -20.69
N THR A 40 -8.69 -28.86 -21.03
CA THR A 40 -9.00 -30.02 -21.89
C THR A 40 -9.41 -31.26 -21.09
N ALA A 41 -9.44 -31.18 -19.75
CA ALA A 41 -9.89 -32.29 -18.91
C ALA A 41 -11.32 -32.73 -19.28
N ASP A 42 -11.53 -34.05 -19.22
CA ASP A 42 -12.78 -34.76 -19.52
C ASP A 42 -13.27 -34.68 -20.99
N LEU A 43 -12.43 -34.22 -21.94
CA LEU A 43 -12.76 -34.21 -23.37
C LEU A 43 -12.16 -35.41 -24.12
N PRO A 44 -12.87 -35.99 -25.10
CA PRO A 44 -12.29 -36.92 -26.07
C PRO A 44 -11.11 -36.29 -26.82
N GLU A 45 -10.09 -37.07 -27.16
CA GLU A 45 -8.84 -36.59 -27.78
C GLU A 45 -9.08 -35.70 -29.02
N GLY A 46 -10.02 -36.08 -29.89
CA GLY A 46 -10.38 -35.30 -31.08
C GLY A 46 -10.97 -33.92 -30.74
N GLU A 47 -11.83 -33.85 -29.72
CA GLU A 47 -12.44 -32.60 -29.28
C GLU A 47 -11.45 -31.71 -28.53
N ALA A 48 -10.56 -32.30 -27.74
CA ALA A 48 -9.50 -31.59 -27.05
C ALA A 48 -8.53 -30.92 -28.03
N ARG A 49 -8.10 -31.63 -29.09
CA ARG A 49 -7.26 -31.05 -30.16
C ARG A 49 -7.96 -29.92 -30.89
N ALA A 50 -9.22 -30.11 -31.27
CA ALA A 50 -10.00 -29.07 -31.94
C ALA A 50 -10.15 -27.81 -31.07
N LEU A 51 -10.33 -27.99 -29.76
CA LEU A 51 -10.43 -26.87 -28.81
C LEU A 51 -9.11 -26.11 -28.65
N VAL A 52 -7.97 -26.81 -28.56
CA VAL A 52 -6.64 -26.18 -28.50
C VAL A 52 -6.36 -25.40 -29.78
N ALA A 53 -6.66 -25.97 -30.95
CA ALA A 53 -6.49 -25.31 -32.24
C ALA A 53 -7.31 -24.02 -32.34
N LEU A 54 -8.60 -24.09 -31.97
CA LEU A 54 -9.48 -22.92 -31.94
C LEU A 54 -8.97 -21.84 -30.98
N LEU A 55 -8.46 -22.23 -29.81
CA LEU A 55 -7.93 -21.29 -28.83
C LEU A 55 -6.67 -20.58 -29.32
N CYS A 56 -5.79 -21.29 -30.03
CA CYS A 56 -4.61 -20.71 -30.67
C CYS A 56 -5.00 -19.73 -31.79
N GLU A 57 -6.01 -20.06 -32.59
CA GLU A 57 -6.52 -19.20 -33.66
C GLU A 57 -7.10 -17.90 -33.09
N VAL A 58 -8.00 -18.00 -32.10
CA VAL A 58 -8.61 -16.83 -31.45
C VAL A 58 -7.56 -15.96 -30.75
N ALA A 59 -6.57 -16.57 -30.08
CA ALA A 59 -5.50 -15.82 -29.44
C ALA A 59 -4.61 -15.09 -30.47
N ALA A 60 -4.34 -15.72 -31.62
CA ALA A 60 -3.58 -15.10 -32.71
C ALA A 60 -4.33 -13.93 -33.33
N GLU A 61 -5.64 -14.07 -33.59
CA GLU A 61 -6.49 -12.99 -34.09
C GLU A 61 -6.58 -11.81 -33.10
N ALA A 62 -6.65 -12.10 -31.81
CA ALA A 62 -6.72 -11.09 -30.76
C ALA A 62 -5.36 -10.44 -30.41
N GLY A 63 -4.25 -10.95 -30.95
CA GLY A 63 -2.89 -10.51 -30.58
C GLY A 63 -2.51 -10.86 -29.12
N SER A 64 -3.14 -11.88 -28.54
CA SER A 64 -2.94 -12.32 -27.17
C SER A 64 -1.83 -13.37 -27.08
N ALA A 65 -0.96 -13.25 -26.07
CA ALA A 65 -0.04 -14.33 -25.71
C ALA A 65 -0.83 -15.46 -25.02
N LEU A 66 -0.62 -16.72 -25.44
CA LEU A 66 -1.31 -17.88 -24.87
C LEU A 66 -0.32 -18.80 -24.15
N ILE A 67 -0.58 -19.10 -22.87
CA ILE A 67 0.17 -20.09 -22.08
C ILE A 67 -0.77 -21.23 -21.73
N LEU A 68 -0.40 -22.43 -22.19
CA LEU A 68 -1.15 -23.66 -22.00
C LEU A 68 -0.42 -24.55 -20.99
N ALA A 69 -1.10 -24.91 -19.90
CA ALA A 69 -0.65 -25.97 -19.01
C ALA A 69 -1.48 -27.23 -19.31
N THR A 70 -0.79 -28.28 -19.77
CA THR A 70 -1.39 -29.57 -20.11
C THR A 70 -0.53 -30.70 -19.57
N ARG A 71 -1.18 -31.79 -19.17
CA ARG A 71 -0.53 -33.07 -18.83
C ARG A 71 -0.45 -34.02 -20.02
N ASP A 72 -1.12 -33.70 -21.13
CA ASP A 72 -1.10 -34.52 -22.35
C ASP A 72 -0.19 -33.87 -23.41
N GLU A 73 0.97 -34.50 -23.65
CA GLU A 73 1.94 -34.03 -24.65
C GLU A 73 1.37 -34.08 -26.09
N ARG A 74 0.32 -34.86 -26.35
CA ARG A 74 -0.31 -34.98 -27.69
C ARG A 74 -1.16 -33.77 -28.08
N LEU A 75 -1.39 -32.85 -27.13
CA LEU A 75 -2.15 -31.62 -27.33
C LEU A 75 -1.24 -30.40 -27.56
N ILE A 76 0.08 -30.59 -27.64
CA ILE A 76 1.03 -29.51 -27.89
C ILE A 76 0.87 -29.01 -29.34
N PRO A 77 0.54 -27.73 -29.56
CA PRO A 77 0.44 -27.19 -30.90
C PRO A 77 1.82 -27.12 -31.59
N PRO A 78 1.90 -27.36 -32.91
CA PRO A 78 3.15 -27.27 -33.65
C PRO A 78 3.72 -25.85 -33.57
N GLY A 79 5.03 -25.74 -33.31
CA GLY A 79 5.74 -24.45 -33.16
C GLY A 79 5.61 -23.81 -31.77
N ALA A 80 4.92 -24.44 -30.81
CA ALA A 80 4.83 -23.96 -29.44
C ALA A 80 6.17 -24.10 -28.70
N ARG A 81 6.50 -23.09 -27.88
CA ARG A 81 7.61 -23.20 -26.93
C ARG A 81 7.17 -24.07 -25.74
N VAL A 82 7.77 -25.24 -25.59
CA VAL A 82 7.42 -26.20 -24.53
C VAL A 82 8.34 -26.00 -23.33
N VAL A 83 7.76 -25.82 -22.14
CA VAL A 83 8.48 -25.83 -20.87
C VAL A 83 8.00 -27.03 -20.06
N ARG A 84 8.89 -28.00 -19.85
CA ARG A 84 8.60 -29.17 -18.99
C ARG A 84 8.91 -28.83 -17.55
N LEU A 85 7.91 -28.93 -16.68
CA LEU A 85 8.11 -28.78 -15.25
C LEU A 85 8.79 -30.05 -14.70
N PRO A 86 9.86 -29.92 -13.89
CA PRO A 86 10.48 -31.08 -13.25
C PRO A 86 9.51 -31.73 -12.25
N GLU A 87 9.64 -33.04 -12.05
CA GLU A 87 8.87 -33.74 -11.02
C GLU A 87 9.09 -33.11 -9.63
N PRO A 88 8.09 -33.15 -8.73
CA PRO A 88 8.23 -32.63 -7.37
C PRO A 88 9.43 -33.27 -6.67
N GLY A 89 10.49 -32.48 -6.42
CA GLY A 89 11.72 -32.94 -5.76
C GLY A 89 12.97 -32.93 -6.65
N VAL A 90 12.84 -32.74 -7.96
CA VAL A 90 13.99 -32.58 -8.87
C VAL A 90 14.33 -31.09 -9.01
N GLN A 91 15.55 -30.71 -8.64
CA GLN A 91 16.03 -29.34 -8.83
C GLN A 91 16.03 -29.01 -10.33
N PRO A 92 15.46 -27.86 -10.76
CA PRO A 92 15.54 -27.45 -12.15
C PRO A 92 17.03 -27.29 -12.54
N PRO A 93 17.42 -27.66 -13.78
CA PRO A 93 18.79 -27.47 -14.22
C PRO A 93 19.19 -25.99 -14.07
N ALA A 94 20.42 -25.76 -13.61
CA ALA A 94 20.94 -24.46 -13.17
C ALA A 94 21.13 -23.42 -14.28
N SER A 95 20.65 -23.67 -15.49
CA SER A 95 20.85 -22.81 -16.65
C SER A 95 19.58 -22.78 -17.49
N PRO A 96 18.95 -21.60 -17.71
CA PRO A 96 17.98 -21.49 -18.78
C PRO A 96 18.68 -21.84 -20.10
N PRO A 97 18.02 -22.55 -21.04
CA PRO A 97 18.60 -22.74 -22.37
C PRO A 97 18.91 -21.38 -22.98
N GLU A 98 20.11 -21.25 -23.55
CA GLU A 98 20.62 -20.03 -24.17
C GLU A 98 19.56 -19.37 -25.04
N LEU A 99 19.16 -18.16 -24.64
CA LEU A 99 18.45 -17.23 -25.49
C LEU A 99 19.42 -16.79 -26.58
N VAL A 100 19.42 -17.52 -27.70
CA VAL A 100 19.89 -16.95 -28.96
C VAL A 100 18.80 -16.01 -29.45
N SER A 101 18.80 -14.75 -28.98
CA SER A 101 18.15 -13.66 -29.72
C SER A 101 19.23 -12.87 -30.45
N ALA A 102 19.26 -13.06 -31.76
CA ALA A 102 20.02 -12.21 -32.65
C ALA A 102 19.35 -10.82 -32.70
N ALA A 103 20.17 -9.80 -32.49
CA ALA A 103 20.08 -8.46 -33.08
C ALA A 103 18.72 -7.76 -33.05
N THR A 104 18.42 -7.06 -31.93
CA THR A 104 18.12 -5.61 -31.85
C THR A 104 17.78 -5.28 -30.40
N ALA A 105 18.79 -5.29 -29.52
CA ALA A 105 18.55 -4.93 -28.12
C ALA A 105 18.40 -3.41 -27.98
N GLY A 106 17.17 -2.96 -27.70
CA GLY A 106 16.91 -1.58 -27.34
C GLY A 106 17.62 -1.19 -26.03
N ILE A 107 17.81 0.10 -25.78
CA ILE A 107 18.44 0.64 -24.55
C ILE A 107 17.82 0.02 -23.28
N GLY A 108 16.51 -0.30 -23.31
CA GLY A 108 15.81 -0.99 -22.22
C GLY A 108 16.27 -2.44 -21.97
N GLU A 109 16.60 -3.21 -23.01
CA GLU A 109 17.11 -4.58 -22.85
C GLU A 109 18.53 -4.57 -22.29
N VAL A 110 19.38 -3.66 -22.77
CA VAL A 110 20.75 -3.49 -22.24
C VAL A 110 20.73 -3.04 -20.77
N LEU A 111 19.83 -2.11 -20.41
CA LEU A 111 19.63 -1.71 -19.02
C LEU A 111 19.10 -2.86 -18.16
N SER A 112 18.25 -3.72 -18.73
CA SER A 112 17.72 -4.90 -18.03
C SER A 112 18.78 -5.98 -17.82
N GLU A 113 19.70 -6.18 -18.77
CA GLU A 113 20.85 -7.08 -18.64
C GLU A 113 21.85 -6.57 -17.60
N VAL A 114 22.16 -5.27 -17.62
CA VAL A 114 23.02 -4.64 -16.60
C VAL A 114 22.35 -4.69 -15.22
N TYR A 115 21.04 -4.46 -15.16
CA TYR A 115 20.29 -4.59 -13.92
C TYR A 115 20.31 -6.02 -13.40
N ALA A 116 20.01 -7.02 -14.24
CA ALA A 116 19.95 -8.43 -13.86
C ALA A 116 21.32 -9.04 -13.53
N GLY A 117 22.37 -8.68 -14.29
CA GLY A 117 23.71 -9.22 -14.14
C GLY A 117 24.54 -8.57 -13.03
N GLU A 118 24.41 -7.25 -12.86
CA GLU A 118 25.34 -6.49 -12.01
C GLU A 118 24.68 -5.83 -10.79
N LEU A 119 23.48 -5.25 -10.94
CA LEU A 119 22.78 -4.57 -9.84
C LEU A 119 21.89 -5.49 -9.00
N GLN A 120 21.30 -6.52 -9.59
CA GLN A 120 20.47 -7.51 -8.90
C GLN A 120 21.21 -8.27 -7.79
N PRO A 121 22.46 -8.74 -7.96
CA PRO A 121 23.20 -9.39 -6.86
C PRO A 121 23.60 -8.43 -5.73
N LEU A 122 23.70 -7.12 -6.02
CA LEU A 122 23.93 -6.08 -5.01
C LEU A 122 22.66 -5.77 -4.21
N THR A 123 21.51 -5.73 -4.89
CA THR A 123 20.23 -5.31 -4.30
C THR A 123 19.45 -6.47 -3.66
N ARG A 124 19.60 -7.72 -4.12
CA ARG A 124 18.92 -8.91 -3.56
C ARG A 124 18.95 -9.06 -2.03
N PRO A 125 20.10 -8.87 -1.33
CA PRO A 125 20.14 -9.02 0.13
C PRO A 125 19.46 -7.85 0.88
N ILE A 126 19.44 -6.65 0.30
CA ILE A 126 18.89 -5.43 0.92
C ILE A 126 17.44 -5.18 0.48
N ALA A 127 17.00 -5.74 -0.64
CA ALA A 127 15.64 -5.63 -1.20
C ALA A 127 14.51 -5.83 -0.16
N PRO A 128 14.54 -6.82 0.74
CA PRO A 128 13.53 -6.93 1.79
C PRO A 128 13.55 -5.75 2.77
N ILE A 129 14.74 -5.29 3.21
CA ILE A 129 14.85 -4.12 4.10
C ILE A 129 14.39 -2.83 3.39
N LEU A 130 14.80 -2.66 2.13
CA LEU A 130 14.42 -1.52 1.30
C LEU A 130 12.89 -1.48 1.09
N HIS A 131 12.28 -2.63 0.85
CA HIS A 131 10.84 -2.71 0.65
C HIS A 131 10.04 -2.58 1.96
N HIS A 132 10.54 -3.12 3.07
CA HIS A 132 9.77 -3.19 4.33
C HIS A 132 9.99 -1.99 5.26
N VAL A 133 11.15 -1.33 5.22
CA VAL A 133 11.48 -0.22 6.11
C VAL A 133 11.62 1.07 5.32
N VAL A 134 12.39 1.06 4.24
CA VAL A 134 12.69 2.30 3.50
C VAL A 134 11.45 2.80 2.75
N ARG A 135 10.69 1.93 2.08
CA ARG A 135 9.49 2.34 1.34
C ARG A 135 8.41 2.99 2.24
N PRO A 136 8.02 2.42 3.39
CA PRO A 136 7.07 3.09 4.29
C PRO A 136 7.58 4.41 4.84
N VAL A 137 8.85 4.47 5.25
CA VAL A 137 9.45 5.71 5.78
C VAL A 137 9.49 6.81 4.72
N LEU A 138 9.94 6.48 3.50
CA LEU A 138 9.93 7.42 2.38
C LEU A 138 8.52 7.88 2.03
N TYR A 139 7.54 6.95 2.04
CA TYR A 139 6.15 7.29 1.81
C TYR A 139 5.61 8.26 2.88
N THR A 140 5.87 7.97 4.17
CA THR A 140 5.48 8.86 5.28
C THR A 140 6.15 10.23 5.17
N LEU A 141 7.43 10.28 4.82
CA LEU A 141 8.15 11.53 4.64
C LEU A 141 7.59 12.33 3.45
N ALA A 142 7.32 11.67 2.32
CA ALA A 142 6.72 12.31 1.15
C ALA A 142 5.33 12.86 1.46
N VAL A 143 4.51 12.11 2.20
CA VAL A 143 3.19 12.57 2.67
C VAL A 143 3.34 13.75 3.63
N ALA A 144 4.31 13.74 4.56
CA ALA A 144 4.57 14.86 5.46
C ALA A 144 4.97 16.14 4.70
N VAL A 145 5.87 16.03 3.73
CA VAL A 145 6.26 17.14 2.84
C VAL A 145 5.04 17.67 2.08
N LEU A 146 4.23 16.77 1.52
CA LEU A 146 3.02 17.14 0.78
C LEU A 146 2.01 17.85 1.66
N ILE A 147 1.79 17.40 2.90
CA ILE A 147 0.88 18.03 3.86
C ILE A 147 1.32 19.47 4.14
N VAL A 148 2.61 19.67 4.46
CA VAL A 148 3.16 21.00 4.76
C VAL A 148 3.04 21.91 3.53
N TYR A 149 3.39 21.40 2.35
CA TYR A 149 3.25 22.12 1.10
C TYR A 149 1.82 22.56 0.81
N LEU A 150 0.86 21.63 0.87
CA LEU A 150 -0.55 21.93 0.62
C LEU A 150 -1.11 22.91 1.65
N CYS A 151 -0.63 22.86 2.90
CA CYS A 151 -1.02 23.80 3.94
C CYS A 151 -0.56 25.23 3.60
N PHE A 152 0.73 25.42 3.30
CA PHE A 152 1.26 26.74 2.93
C PHE A 152 0.64 27.27 1.63
N PHE A 153 0.55 26.41 0.61
CA PHE A 153 -0.05 26.76 -0.68
C PHE A 153 -1.51 27.19 -0.53
N GLY A 154 -2.31 26.39 0.19
CA GLY A 154 -3.72 26.69 0.42
C GLY A 154 -3.95 27.93 1.26
N LEU A 155 -3.16 28.14 2.32
CA LEU A 155 -3.29 29.32 3.18
C LEU A 155 -2.84 30.61 2.51
N GLU A 156 -1.79 30.57 1.68
CA GLU A 156 -1.36 31.73 0.90
C GLU A 156 -2.42 32.11 -0.14
N LEU A 157 -3.01 31.13 -0.84
CA LEU A 157 -4.14 31.38 -1.74
C LEU A 157 -5.34 31.97 -1.00
N ALA A 158 -5.69 31.43 0.17
CA ALA A 158 -6.79 31.94 0.98
C ALA A 158 -6.52 33.34 1.54
N ALA A 159 -5.27 33.65 1.90
CA ALA A 159 -4.87 34.99 2.34
C ALA A 159 -4.97 36.02 1.21
N ARG A 160 -4.48 35.68 0.00
CA ARG A 160 -4.60 36.54 -1.19
C ARG A 160 -6.03 36.75 -1.62
N GLY A 161 -6.85 35.69 -1.59
CA GLY A 161 -8.28 35.78 -1.88
C GLY A 161 -9.01 36.73 -0.93
N ARG A 162 -8.69 36.70 0.38
CA ARG A 162 -9.23 37.64 1.38
C ARG A 162 -8.73 39.07 1.21
N ALA A 163 -7.54 39.25 0.64
CA ALA A 163 -6.96 40.56 0.37
C ALA A 163 -7.33 41.12 -1.01
N GLU A 164 -8.14 40.39 -1.79
CA GLU A 164 -8.52 40.74 -3.18
C GLU A 164 -7.31 41.00 -4.10
N VAL A 165 -6.17 40.37 -3.79
CA VAL A 165 -4.93 40.50 -4.57
C VAL A 165 -4.88 39.38 -5.62
N PRO A 166 -4.59 39.69 -6.90
CA PRO A 166 -4.39 38.67 -7.93
C PRO A 166 -3.35 37.62 -7.51
N ALA A 167 -3.72 36.35 -7.59
CA ALA A 167 -2.84 35.24 -7.26
C ALA A 167 -2.29 34.62 -8.54
N ASP A 168 -1.03 34.92 -8.87
CA ASP A 168 -0.27 34.11 -9.81
C ASP A 168 0.03 32.75 -9.16
N VAL A 169 -0.70 31.72 -9.60
CA VAL A 169 -0.68 30.36 -9.03
C VAL A 169 0.74 29.79 -9.04
N TRP A 170 1.53 30.06 -10.08
CA TRP A 170 2.90 29.54 -10.20
C TRP A 170 3.84 30.19 -9.19
N ARG A 171 3.70 31.50 -8.98
CA ARG A 171 4.47 32.23 -7.98
C ARG A 171 4.11 31.79 -6.56
N VAL A 172 2.82 31.57 -6.29
CA VAL A 172 2.34 31.05 -5.00
C VAL A 172 2.84 29.63 -4.75
N ALA A 173 2.80 28.76 -5.77
CA ALA A 173 3.36 27.41 -5.70
C ALA A 173 4.86 27.42 -5.40
N GLY A 174 5.65 28.23 -6.11
CA GLY A 174 7.08 28.38 -5.85
C GLY A 174 7.38 28.91 -4.44
N GLY A 175 6.60 29.89 -3.96
CA GLY A 175 6.69 30.40 -2.60
C GLY A 175 6.38 29.33 -1.54
N ALA A 176 5.34 28.53 -1.75
CA ALA A 176 4.96 27.44 -0.86
C ALA A 176 6.03 26.34 -0.78
N ILE A 177 6.72 26.02 -1.88
CA ILE A 177 7.87 25.10 -1.87
C ILE A 177 8.97 25.65 -0.95
N MET A 178 9.34 26.92 -1.12
CA MET A 178 10.39 27.55 -0.30
C MET A 178 10.01 27.58 1.19
N GLN A 179 8.75 27.91 1.49
CA GLN A 179 8.23 27.86 2.87
C GLN A 179 8.25 26.45 3.44
N THR A 180 7.89 25.43 2.64
CA THR A 180 7.93 24.02 3.05
C THR A 180 9.34 23.57 3.40
N VAL A 181 10.31 23.86 2.53
CA VAL A 181 11.72 23.51 2.76
C VAL A 181 12.24 24.20 4.03
N ARG A 182 11.94 25.49 4.22
CA ARG A 182 12.34 26.24 5.41
C ARG A 182 11.70 25.68 6.67
N TYR A 183 10.40 25.44 6.64
CA TYR A 183 9.65 24.92 7.77
C TYR A 183 10.15 23.53 8.19
N LEU A 184 10.33 22.61 7.23
CA LEU A 184 10.87 21.28 7.51
C LEU A 184 12.31 21.35 8.00
N GLY A 185 13.14 22.22 7.43
CA GLY A 185 14.50 22.48 7.90
C GLY A 185 14.53 22.91 9.38
N ASN A 186 13.67 23.84 9.76
CA ASN A 186 13.53 24.30 11.15
C ASN A 186 12.96 23.20 12.06
N ALA A 187 11.95 22.47 11.59
CA ALA A 187 11.29 21.40 12.32
C ALA A 187 12.27 20.25 12.67
N LEU A 188 13.21 19.93 11.78
CA LEU A 188 14.28 18.96 12.03
C LEU A 188 15.20 19.37 13.19
N HIS A 189 15.36 20.67 13.43
CA HIS A 189 16.10 21.22 14.58
C HIS A 189 15.21 21.40 15.82
N GLY A 190 13.96 20.92 15.78
CA GLY A 190 12.99 21.04 16.86
C GLY A 190 12.29 22.40 16.92
N ASP A 191 12.50 23.28 15.94
CA ASP A 191 11.83 24.57 15.85
C ASP A 191 10.64 24.52 14.90
N LEU A 192 9.43 24.51 15.47
CA LEU A 192 8.17 24.53 14.72
C LEU A 192 7.65 25.95 14.48
N GLY A 193 8.43 26.97 14.82
CA GLY A 193 8.04 28.36 14.78
C GLY A 193 7.51 28.87 16.12
N SER A 194 7.26 30.17 16.14
CA SER A 194 6.72 30.89 17.30
C SER A 194 5.59 31.81 16.87
N ILE A 195 4.61 31.98 17.76
CA ILE A 195 3.45 32.82 17.48
C ILE A 195 3.58 34.06 18.34
N ARG A 196 3.59 35.23 17.69
CA ARG A 196 3.31 36.49 18.38
C ARG A 196 1.80 36.60 18.60
N ARG A 197 1.40 36.52 19.86
CA ARG A 197 0.01 36.46 20.28
C ARG A 197 -0.70 37.80 20.00
N TYR A 198 -1.69 37.81 19.12
CA TYR A 198 -2.75 38.83 19.13
C TYR A 198 -3.94 38.24 19.90
N GLY A 199 -4.33 38.89 21.00
CA GLY A 199 -5.14 38.30 22.07
C GLY A 199 -6.54 37.80 21.66
N TYR A 200 -6.93 36.62 22.17
CA TYR A 200 -8.31 36.11 22.16
C TYR A 200 -8.66 35.13 23.31
N TYR A 201 -7.77 34.94 24.31
CA TYR A 201 -8.07 34.12 25.49
C TYR A 201 -7.97 34.98 26.76
N TYR A 202 -9.10 35.14 27.45
CA TYR A 202 -9.34 36.02 28.61
C TYR A 202 -8.53 35.74 29.89
N TRP A 203 -7.56 34.80 29.89
CA TRP A 203 -6.91 34.34 31.12
C TRP A 203 -5.37 34.28 31.10
N ALA A 204 -4.70 34.83 30.09
CA ALA A 204 -3.23 34.89 30.13
C ALA A 204 -2.68 36.20 29.56
N ASP A 205 -2.43 37.15 30.44
CA ASP A 205 -1.63 38.37 30.23
C ASP A 205 -0.14 38.03 30.22
N THR A 206 0.38 37.54 29.09
CA THR A 206 1.84 37.47 28.95
C THR A 206 2.26 37.64 27.50
N GLU A 207 3.11 38.64 27.27
CA GLU A 207 3.79 38.95 26.01
C GLU A 207 4.84 37.90 25.60
N THR A 208 4.79 36.69 26.18
CA THR A 208 5.75 35.63 25.87
C THR A 208 5.43 35.02 24.51
N PRO A 209 6.42 34.91 23.59
CA PRO A 209 6.24 34.17 22.36
C PRO A 209 5.93 32.71 22.71
N LEU A 210 4.73 32.25 22.34
CA LEU A 210 4.33 30.86 22.55
C LEU A 210 4.97 30.01 21.45
N LEU A 211 5.72 28.99 21.85
CA LEU A 211 6.33 28.04 20.92
C LEU A 211 5.24 27.11 20.37
N VAL A 212 5.22 26.92 19.05
CA VAL A 212 4.26 26.02 18.39
C VAL A 212 4.36 24.60 18.94
N ARG A 213 5.58 24.17 19.32
CA ARG A 213 5.82 22.84 19.93
C ARG A 213 4.99 22.58 21.19
N ASP A 214 4.79 23.58 22.04
CA ASP A 214 4.08 23.41 23.31
C ASP A 214 2.57 23.34 23.06
N ILE A 215 2.09 24.14 22.12
CA ILE A 215 0.70 24.13 21.66
C ILE A 215 0.36 22.78 21.00
N VAL A 216 1.26 22.26 20.16
CA VAL A 216 1.13 20.94 19.54
C VAL A 216 1.12 19.85 20.62
N ARG A 217 2.08 19.87 21.55
CA ARG A 217 2.21 18.86 22.62
C ARG A 217 0.96 18.79 23.50
N ASP A 218 0.44 19.93 23.92
CA ASP A 218 -0.78 19.99 24.72
C ASP A 218 -2.02 19.60 23.90
N GLY A 219 -2.08 19.97 22.62
CA GLY A 219 -3.13 19.51 21.71
C GLY A 219 -3.11 17.99 21.56
N ILE A 220 -1.94 17.38 21.36
CA ILE A 220 -1.77 15.93 21.25
C ILE A 220 -2.36 15.23 22.48
N ARG A 221 -2.01 15.70 23.68
CA ARG A 221 -2.49 15.11 24.93
C ARG A 221 -4.00 15.12 25.06
N ARG A 222 -4.69 16.10 24.45
CA ARG A 222 -6.15 16.27 24.54
C ARG A 222 -6.90 15.57 23.42
N SER A 223 -6.40 15.61 22.18
CA SER A 223 -7.10 15.07 21.01
C SER A 223 -6.88 13.58 20.79
N LEU A 224 -5.68 13.06 21.07
CA LEU A 224 -5.36 11.65 20.78
C LEU A 224 -6.21 10.67 21.58
N PRO A 225 -6.39 10.84 22.90
CA PRO A 225 -7.26 9.94 23.66
C PRO A 225 -8.73 10.04 23.22
N LEU A 226 -9.18 11.23 22.81
CA LEU A 226 -10.54 11.42 22.28
C LEU A 226 -10.74 10.65 20.96
N LEU A 227 -9.78 10.76 20.03
CA LEU A 227 -9.77 9.98 18.79
C LEU A 227 -9.68 8.47 19.08
N GLY A 228 -8.79 8.06 19.97
CA GLY A 228 -8.64 6.67 20.38
C GLY A 228 -9.93 6.09 20.96
N LEU A 229 -10.59 6.81 21.86
CA LEU A 229 -11.89 6.43 22.41
C LEU A 229 -12.95 6.30 21.31
N SER A 230 -13.00 7.24 20.36
CA SER A 230 -13.94 7.18 19.24
C SER A 230 -13.73 5.95 18.34
N LEU A 231 -12.47 5.54 18.12
CA LEU A 231 -12.16 4.31 17.38
C LEU A 231 -12.54 3.05 18.15
N VAL A 232 -12.34 3.03 19.47
CA VAL A 232 -12.76 1.91 20.32
C VAL A 232 -14.29 1.77 20.29
N ILE A 233 -15.01 2.87 20.45
CA ILE A 233 -16.48 2.91 20.33
C ILE A 233 -16.90 2.38 18.95
N ALA A 234 -16.26 2.87 17.88
CA ALA A 234 -16.56 2.42 16.54
C ALA A 234 -16.29 0.94 16.29
N GLY A 235 -15.19 0.42 16.83
CA GLY A 235 -14.84 -0.99 16.73
C GLY A 235 -15.83 -1.88 17.47
N VAL A 236 -16.15 -1.53 18.72
CA VAL A 236 -17.06 -2.31 19.57
C VAL A 236 -18.49 -2.26 19.05
N ILE A 237 -19.04 -1.05 18.87
CA ILE A 237 -20.43 -0.88 18.44
C ILE A 237 -20.58 -1.34 16.99
N GLY A 238 -19.65 -0.97 16.13
CA GLY A 238 -19.69 -1.34 14.71
C GLY A 238 -19.66 -2.84 14.53
N THR A 239 -18.70 -3.53 15.15
CA THR A 239 -18.63 -5.01 15.08
C THR A 239 -19.88 -5.66 15.67
N SER A 240 -20.42 -5.15 16.77
CA SER A 240 -21.64 -5.69 17.38
C SER A 240 -22.86 -5.55 16.47
N LEU A 241 -23.04 -4.39 15.83
CA LEU A 241 -24.10 -4.17 14.86
C LEU A 241 -23.93 -5.05 13.62
N GLY A 242 -22.71 -5.19 13.12
CA GLY A 242 -22.40 -6.06 11.98
C GLY A 242 -22.65 -7.55 12.29
N LEU A 243 -22.27 -8.00 13.48
CA LEU A 243 -22.56 -9.35 13.96
C LEU A 243 -24.06 -9.57 14.11
N GLY A 244 -24.79 -8.63 14.71
CA GLY A 244 -26.25 -8.68 14.82
C GLY A 244 -26.92 -8.78 13.45
N ALA A 245 -26.47 -7.97 12.48
CA ALA A 245 -26.96 -8.03 11.10
C ALA A 245 -26.67 -9.38 10.42
N ALA A 246 -25.48 -9.95 10.62
CA ALA A 246 -25.07 -11.22 10.02
C ALA A 246 -25.89 -12.39 10.58
N LEU A 247 -26.18 -12.37 11.88
CA LEU A 247 -27.06 -13.35 12.54
C LEU A 247 -28.52 -13.17 12.09
N ALA A 248 -28.96 -11.93 11.91
CA ALA A 248 -30.31 -11.60 11.49
C ALA A 248 -30.53 -11.63 9.97
N ARG A 249 -29.55 -12.08 9.16
CA ARG A 249 -29.57 -11.98 7.68
C ARG A 249 -30.79 -12.59 6.99
N ARG A 250 -31.43 -13.59 7.61
CA ARG A 250 -32.63 -14.27 7.09
C ARG A 250 -33.94 -13.67 7.64
N SER A 251 -33.84 -12.70 8.53
CA SER A 251 -34.96 -12.00 9.16
C SER A 251 -35.15 -10.61 8.57
N ARG A 252 -36.36 -10.06 8.69
CA ARG A 252 -36.65 -8.65 8.39
C ARG A 252 -35.82 -7.68 9.26
N LEU A 253 -35.27 -8.16 10.38
CA LEU A 253 -34.35 -7.39 11.23
C LEU A 253 -33.04 -7.01 10.50
N SER A 254 -32.62 -7.77 9.49
CA SER A 254 -31.47 -7.39 8.64
C SER A 254 -31.64 -6.02 7.98
N LEU A 255 -32.88 -5.68 7.58
CA LEU A 255 -33.21 -4.37 7.01
C LEU A 255 -33.00 -3.26 8.05
N VAL A 256 -33.41 -3.48 9.30
CA VAL A 256 -33.25 -2.50 10.38
C VAL A 256 -31.77 -2.19 10.61
N TYR A 257 -30.92 -3.23 10.74
CA TYR A 257 -29.48 -3.02 10.89
C TYR A 257 -28.85 -2.30 9.69
N THR A 258 -29.27 -2.66 8.47
CA THR A 258 -28.76 -2.04 7.24
C THR A 258 -29.17 -0.57 7.15
N VAL A 259 -30.44 -0.25 7.42
CA VAL A 259 -30.95 1.13 7.45
C VAL A 259 -30.26 1.95 8.53
N LEU A 260 -30.08 1.39 9.74
CA LEU A 260 -29.38 2.08 10.82
C LEU A 260 -27.92 2.39 10.44
N ALA A 261 -27.23 1.45 9.81
CA ALA A 261 -25.87 1.64 9.31
C ALA A 261 -25.82 2.71 8.21
N VAL A 262 -26.72 2.66 7.21
CA VAL A 262 -26.78 3.66 6.14
C VAL A 262 -27.08 5.05 6.71
N ALA A 263 -28.08 5.16 7.58
CA ALA A 263 -28.41 6.42 8.25
C ALA A 263 -27.21 7.01 9.00
N GLY A 264 -26.47 6.17 9.73
CA GLY A 264 -25.25 6.59 10.44
C GLY A 264 -24.15 7.15 9.52
N THR A 265 -24.02 6.64 8.28
CA THR A 265 -23.06 7.21 7.30
C THR A 265 -23.53 8.53 6.69
N SER A 266 -24.84 8.70 6.53
CA SER A 266 -25.46 9.82 5.81
C SER A 266 -25.56 11.09 6.64
N VAL A 267 -25.57 10.98 7.97
CA VAL A 267 -25.67 12.14 8.86
C VAL A 267 -24.32 12.87 8.95
N PRO A 268 -24.24 14.18 8.62
CA PRO A 268 -23.02 14.97 8.81
C PRO A 268 -22.65 15.07 10.30
N SER A 269 -21.34 15.01 10.62
CA SER A 269 -20.87 15.02 12.02
C SER A 269 -21.27 16.29 12.80
N PHE A 270 -21.23 17.46 12.17
CA PHE A 270 -21.67 18.71 12.83
C PHE A 270 -23.17 18.68 13.15
N PHE A 271 -23.98 18.14 12.23
CA PHE A 271 -25.42 18.05 12.41
C PHE A 271 -25.75 17.06 13.54
N LEU A 272 -25.06 15.91 13.57
CA LEU A 272 -25.18 14.98 14.68
C LEU A 272 -24.77 15.61 16.02
N ALA A 273 -23.70 16.40 16.05
CA ALA A 273 -23.28 17.11 17.26
C ALA A 273 -24.39 18.02 17.80
N PHE A 274 -24.99 18.84 16.93
CA PHE A 274 -26.11 19.71 17.32
C PHE A 274 -27.36 18.93 17.73
N LEU A 275 -27.69 17.81 17.05
CA LEU A 275 -28.80 16.95 17.45
C LEU A 275 -28.61 16.35 18.84
N LEU A 276 -27.38 15.89 19.16
CA LEU A 276 -27.07 15.35 20.48
C LEU A 276 -27.10 16.43 21.56
N GLN A 277 -26.57 17.63 21.30
CA GLN A 277 -26.70 18.76 22.22
C GLN A 277 -28.16 19.14 22.45
N LEU A 278 -28.97 19.22 21.39
CA LEU A 278 -30.39 19.52 21.50
C LEU A 278 -31.14 18.43 22.28
N GLY A 279 -30.82 17.16 22.03
CA GLY A 279 -31.40 16.02 22.74
C GLY A 279 -31.10 16.06 24.24
N GLU A 280 -29.85 16.37 24.62
CA GLU A 280 -29.46 16.56 26.01
C GLU A 280 -30.22 17.74 26.64
N ILE A 281 -30.28 18.90 25.99
CA ILE A 281 -31.00 20.08 26.49
C ILE A 281 -32.48 19.76 26.71
N ARG A 282 -33.10 19.03 25.78
CA ARG A 282 -34.51 18.62 25.90
C ARG A 282 -34.71 17.63 27.03
N PHE A 283 -33.81 16.66 27.18
CA PHE A 283 -33.85 15.68 28.26
C PHE A 283 -33.69 16.35 29.64
N TYR A 284 -32.74 17.28 29.77
CA TYR A 284 -32.53 18.08 30.97
C TYR A 284 -33.77 18.90 31.32
N ARG A 285 -34.41 19.57 30.34
CA ARG A 285 -35.65 20.31 30.57
C ARG A 285 -36.82 19.45 31.05
N LEU A 286 -36.88 18.19 30.63
CA LEU A 286 -37.97 17.26 31.02
C LEU A 286 -37.74 16.60 32.37
N THR A 287 -36.49 16.28 32.72
CA THR A 287 -36.15 15.46 33.90
C THR A 287 -35.46 16.22 35.02
N GLY A 288 -34.87 17.39 34.72
CA GLY A 288 -33.98 18.12 35.61
C GLY A 288 -32.59 17.51 35.78
N ILE A 289 -32.28 16.39 35.11
CA ILE A 289 -31.03 15.64 35.27
C ILE A 289 -30.12 15.87 34.05
N GLN A 290 -28.91 16.37 34.30
CA GLN A 290 -27.89 16.52 33.26
C GLN A 290 -27.12 15.20 33.09
N LEU A 291 -27.30 14.53 31.95
CA LEU A 291 -26.61 13.27 31.66
C LEU A 291 -25.12 13.51 31.37
N VAL A 292 -24.87 14.44 30.45
CA VAL A 292 -23.53 14.71 29.89
C VAL A 292 -23.34 16.22 29.67
N PRO A 293 -22.14 16.76 29.90
CA PRO A 293 -21.83 18.14 29.59
C PRO A 293 -21.97 18.45 28.09
N LEU A 294 -22.53 19.62 27.76
CA LEU A 294 -22.74 20.06 26.38
C LEU A 294 -21.47 20.56 25.68
N GLY A 295 -20.44 20.90 26.46
CA GLY A 295 -19.15 21.36 25.97
C GLY A 295 -18.18 21.63 27.13
N GLY A 296 -16.92 21.91 26.78
CA GLY A 296 -15.82 22.09 27.72
C GLY A 296 -14.80 20.96 27.64
N PHE A 297 -13.91 20.92 28.63
CA PHE A 297 -12.84 19.93 28.71
C PHE A 297 -12.88 19.17 30.03
N GLY A 298 -12.76 17.85 29.95
CA GLY A 298 -12.65 16.96 31.09
C GLY A 298 -12.37 15.53 30.64
N TRP A 299 -11.59 14.79 31.43
CA TRP A 299 -11.27 13.37 31.20
C TRP A 299 -12.38 12.43 31.71
N ASP A 300 -13.63 12.86 31.56
CA ASP A 300 -14.79 12.28 32.23
C ASP A 300 -16.00 12.29 31.28
N ARG A 301 -17.17 12.72 31.76
CA ARG A 301 -18.39 12.82 30.96
C ARG A 301 -18.27 13.79 29.78
N HIS A 302 -17.35 14.76 29.83
CA HIS A 302 -17.12 15.72 28.73
C HIS A 302 -16.63 15.04 27.44
N MET A 303 -16.06 13.83 27.53
CA MET A 303 -15.59 13.08 26.35
C MET A 303 -16.72 12.37 25.60
N ILE A 304 -17.86 12.11 26.25
CA ILE A 304 -18.86 11.17 25.75
C ILE A 304 -19.49 11.68 24.45
N LEU A 305 -20.03 12.91 24.44
CA LEU A 305 -20.68 13.46 23.25
C LEU A 305 -19.68 13.63 22.07
N PRO A 306 -18.50 14.27 22.25
CA PRO A 306 -17.54 14.39 21.15
C PRO A 306 -17.08 13.02 20.62
N ALA A 307 -16.85 12.04 21.51
CA ALA A 307 -16.41 10.70 21.10
C ALA A 307 -17.49 9.96 20.30
N ILE A 308 -18.77 10.05 20.70
CA ILE A 308 -19.89 9.46 19.95
C ILE A 308 -20.00 10.08 18.56
N VAL A 309 -19.90 11.40 18.45
CA VAL A 309 -19.97 12.10 17.14
C VAL A 309 -18.82 11.68 16.23
N LEU A 310 -17.60 11.60 16.75
CA LEU A 310 -16.43 11.14 16.01
C LEU A 310 -16.54 9.66 15.62
N ALA A 311 -17.14 8.84 16.49
CA ALA A 311 -17.31 7.41 16.27
C ALA A 311 -18.42 7.08 15.28
N ALA A 312 -19.43 7.94 15.09
CA ALA A 312 -20.66 7.61 14.36
C ALA A 312 -20.42 7.09 12.93
N ARG A 313 -19.66 7.84 12.12
CA ARG A 313 -19.31 7.44 10.75
C ARG A 313 -18.42 6.18 10.71
N PRO A 314 -17.32 6.12 11.49
CA PRO A 314 -16.53 4.90 11.61
C PRO A 314 -17.34 3.67 12.05
N THR A 315 -18.27 3.83 12.98
CA THR A 315 -19.15 2.75 13.49
C THR A 315 -19.96 2.15 12.36
N ALA A 316 -20.59 3.00 11.55
CA ALA A 316 -21.41 2.56 10.43
C ALA A 316 -20.60 1.83 9.35
N GLN A 317 -19.40 2.34 9.03
CA GLN A 317 -18.50 1.69 8.07
C GLN A 317 -17.99 0.33 8.58
N VAL A 318 -17.58 0.27 9.85
CA VAL A 318 -17.13 -0.97 10.50
C VAL A 318 -18.29 -1.97 10.58
N ALA A 319 -19.50 -1.55 10.92
CA ALA A 319 -20.68 -2.41 10.96
C ALA A 319 -20.97 -3.05 9.60
N ARG A 320 -20.91 -2.26 8.52
CA ARG A 320 -21.12 -2.75 7.16
C ARG A 320 -20.07 -3.79 6.75
N ILE A 321 -18.79 -3.52 7.01
CA ILE A 321 -17.71 -4.44 6.65
C ILE A 321 -17.75 -5.70 7.53
N ALA A 322 -18.01 -5.54 8.83
CA ALA A 322 -18.19 -6.66 9.76
C ALA A 322 -19.35 -7.55 9.34
N PHE A 323 -20.48 -6.97 8.91
CA PHE A 323 -21.63 -7.72 8.39
C PHE A 323 -21.25 -8.61 7.20
N VAL A 324 -20.56 -8.05 6.20
CA VAL A 324 -20.15 -8.80 5.00
C VAL A 324 -19.18 -9.92 5.39
N ALA A 325 -18.10 -9.58 6.10
CA ALA A 325 -17.07 -10.55 6.48
C ALA A 325 -17.61 -11.67 7.39
N LEU A 326 -18.46 -11.33 8.37
CA LEU A 326 -19.07 -12.33 9.25
C LEU A 326 -20.09 -13.19 8.51
N SER A 327 -20.84 -12.63 7.56
CA SER A 327 -21.80 -13.39 6.77
C SER A 327 -21.11 -14.45 5.92
N GLU A 328 -20.01 -14.09 5.24
CA GLU A 328 -19.17 -15.02 4.47
C GLU A 328 -18.59 -16.13 5.35
N VAL A 329 -18.01 -15.76 6.50
CA VAL A 329 -17.42 -16.72 7.43
C VAL A 329 -18.47 -17.70 7.97
N LEU A 330 -19.69 -17.23 8.30
CA LEU A 330 -20.75 -18.09 8.84
C LEU A 330 -21.30 -19.10 7.81
N GLU A 331 -21.07 -18.87 6.51
CA GLU A 331 -21.41 -19.78 5.42
C GLU A 331 -20.29 -20.77 5.08
N ALA A 332 -19.08 -20.53 5.55
CA ALA A 332 -17.94 -21.36 5.22
C ALA A 332 -18.08 -22.81 5.70
N ASP A 333 -17.55 -23.76 4.92
CA ASP A 333 -17.70 -25.19 5.19
C ASP A 333 -17.12 -25.61 6.55
N TYR A 334 -16.02 -24.99 7.00
CA TYR A 334 -15.46 -25.29 8.32
C TYR A 334 -16.41 -24.93 9.47
N VAL A 335 -17.29 -23.93 9.29
CA VAL A 335 -18.33 -23.59 10.27
C VAL A 335 -19.44 -24.65 10.25
N ARG A 336 -19.81 -25.14 9.07
CA ARG A 336 -20.76 -26.26 8.94
C ARG A 336 -20.22 -27.53 9.61
N THR A 337 -18.93 -27.84 9.40
CA THR A 337 -18.26 -28.96 10.08
C THR A 337 -18.20 -28.76 11.59
N ALA A 338 -17.92 -27.55 12.07
CA ALA A 338 -17.93 -27.24 13.51
C ALA A 338 -19.31 -27.46 14.15
N ARG A 339 -20.40 -27.05 13.46
CA ARG A 339 -21.78 -27.34 13.89
C ARG A 339 -22.06 -28.84 13.92
N ALA A 340 -21.65 -29.58 12.88
CA ALA A 340 -21.83 -31.03 12.82
C ALA A 340 -21.09 -31.78 13.94
N LYS A 341 -19.98 -31.21 14.45
CA LYS A 341 -19.25 -31.70 15.62
C LYS A 341 -19.89 -31.32 16.97
N GLY A 342 -21.02 -30.60 16.97
CA GLY A 342 -21.74 -30.22 18.18
C GLY A 342 -21.19 -28.99 18.91
N LEU A 343 -20.37 -28.15 18.27
CA LEU A 343 -19.92 -26.90 18.88
C LEU A 343 -21.10 -25.94 19.07
N GLY A 344 -21.21 -25.33 20.26
CA GLY A 344 -22.23 -24.32 20.54
C GLY A 344 -22.04 -23.04 19.73
N GLU A 345 -23.13 -22.34 19.42
CA GLU A 345 -23.11 -21.12 18.59
C GLU A 345 -22.17 -20.04 19.16
N LEU A 346 -22.13 -19.83 20.49
CA LEU A 346 -21.21 -18.86 21.08
C LEU A 346 -19.73 -19.20 20.81
N ALA A 347 -19.37 -20.49 20.83
CA ALA A 347 -18.02 -20.93 20.53
C ALA A 347 -17.69 -20.72 19.05
N ILE A 348 -18.65 -20.99 18.16
CA ILE A 348 -18.52 -20.72 16.73
C ILE A 348 -18.32 -19.22 16.48
N LEU A 349 -19.13 -18.36 17.08
CA LEU A 349 -19.04 -16.91 16.90
C LEU A 349 -17.72 -16.34 17.41
N THR A 350 -17.32 -16.70 18.63
CA THR A 350 -16.13 -16.10 19.26
C THR A 350 -14.81 -16.71 18.78
N ARG A 351 -14.73 -18.03 18.61
CA ARG A 351 -13.48 -18.73 18.29
C ARG A 351 -13.24 -18.92 16.79
N HIS A 352 -14.30 -18.91 15.97
CA HIS A 352 -14.19 -19.08 14.53
C HIS A 352 -14.61 -17.83 13.76
N ALA A 353 -15.82 -17.29 14.00
CA ALA A 353 -16.34 -16.22 13.16
C ALA A 353 -15.61 -14.88 13.36
N LEU A 354 -15.61 -14.36 14.58
CA LEU A 354 -14.97 -13.09 14.92
C LEU A 354 -13.46 -13.12 14.68
N LYS A 355 -12.80 -14.26 14.97
CA LYS A 355 -11.36 -14.40 14.73
C LYS A 355 -11.02 -14.27 13.25
N ASN A 356 -11.74 -14.97 12.37
CA ASN A 356 -11.47 -14.93 10.93
C ASN A 356 -11.93 -13.60 10.29
N ALA A 357 -13.00 -12.97 10.80
CA ALA A 357 -13.45 -11.66 10.32
C ALA A 357 -12.60 -10.48 10.88
N SER A 358 -11.79 -10.70 11.92
CA SER A 358 -11.05 -9.64 12.63
C SER A 358 -10.12 -8.83 11.72
N VAL A 359 -9.51 -9.47 10.72
CA VAL A 359 -8.63 -8.82 9.73
C VAL A 359 -9.41 -7.75 8.96
N ALA A 360 -10.57 -8.11 8.41
CA ALA A 360 -11.41 -7.19 7.64
C ALA A 360 -11.92 -6.04 8.53
N ILE A 361 -12.30 -6.35 9.77
CA ILE A 361 -12.79 -5.38 10.76
C ILE A 361 -11.68 -4.39 11.15
N LEU A 362 -10.45 -4.85 11.38
CA LEU A 362 -9.33 -3.96 11.70
C LEU A 362 -8.93 -3.08 10.51
N THR A 363 -8.98 -3.65 9.30
CA THR A 363 -8.77 -2.89 8.07
C THR A 363 -9.85 -1.82 7.89
N ALA A 364 -11.10 -2.15 8.24
CA ALA A 364 -12.21 -1.20 8.27
C ALA A 364 -11.97 -0.07 9.27
N LEU A 365 -11.47 -0.37 10.47
CA LEU A 365 -11.13 0.63 11.48
C LEU A 365 -10.04 1.58 11.00
N GLY A 366 -8.96 1.05 10.42
CA GLY A 366 -7.86 1.87 9.92
C GLY A 366 -8.27 2.77 8.76
N THR A 367 -9.11 2.25 7.87
CA THR A 367 -9.66 3.06 6.78
C THR A 367 -10.64 4.12 7.28
N SER A 368 -11.41 3.81 8.32
CA SER A 368 -12.42 4.69 8.90
C SER A 368 -11.86 5.82 9.76
N LEU A 369 -10.63 5.68 10.28
CA LEU A 369 -9.95 6.75 11.03
C LEU A 369 -9.89 8.07 10.25
N ARG A 370 -9.79 8.01 8.92
CA ARG A 370 -9.79 9.20 8.06
C ARG A 370 -11.05 10.06 8.26
N PHE A 371 -12.20 9.42 8.47
CA PHE A 371 -13.46 10.14 8.72
C PHE A 371 -13.46 10.87 10.07
N ALA A 372 -12.95 10.22 11.12
CA ALA A 372 -12.85 10.83 12.45
C ALA A 372 -11.86 12.00 12.44
N LEU A 373 -10.69 11.84 11.80
CA LEU A 373 -9.72 12.92 11.67
C LEU A 373 -10.24 14.10 10.86
N SER A 374 -11.00 13.83 9.80
CA SER A 374 -11.58 14.88 8.96
C SER A 374 -12.64 15.71 9.69
N SER A 375 -13.41 15.13 10.61
CA SER A 375 -14.43 15.86 11.37
C SER A 375 -13.92 16.40 12.71
N LEU A 376 -12.77 15.94 13.19
CA LEU A 376 -12.18 16.35 14.47
C LEU A 376 -12.16 17.87 14.69
N PRO A 377 -11.70 18.72 13.75
CA PRO A 377 -11.64 20.16 14.00
C PRO A 377 -13.00 20.79 14.29
N ILE A 378 -14.02 20.35 13.56
CA ILE A 378 -15.38 20.85 13.71
C ILE A 378 -16.00 20.33 15.00
N VAL A 379 -15.81 19.04 15.32
CA VAL A 379 -16.35 18.44 16.56
C VAL A 379 -15.73 19.10 17.78
N GLU A 380 -14.41 19.27 17.82
CA GLU A 380 -13.74 19.94 18.94
C GLU A 380 -14.22 21.39 19.11
N THR A 381 -14.50 22.09 18.00
CA THR A 381 -15.04 23.46 18.05
C THR A 381 -16.46 23.50 18.62
N ILE A 382 -17.35 22.62 18.17
CA ILE A 382 -18.76 22.59 18.62
C ILE A 382 -18.87 22.26 20.12
N PHE A 383 -18.02 21.37 20.60
CA PHE A 383 -17.99 20.97 22.01
C PHE A 383 -17.01 21.80 22.86
N SER A 384 -16.43 22.88 22.33
CA SER A 384 -15.44 23.70 23.04
C SER A 384 -14.28 22.88 23.64
N TRP A 385 -13.88 21.81 22.96
CA TRP A 385 -12.78 20.93 23.35
C TRP A 385 -11.44 21.55 22.89
N PRO A 386 -10.52 21.92 23.80
CA PRO A 386 -9.31 22.66 23.49
C PRO A 386 -8.19 21.79 22.90
N GLY A 387 -8.47 21.06 21.82
CA GLY A 387 -7.58 20.11 21.14
C GLY A 387 -6.88 20.66 19.89
N LEU A 388 -6.21 19.75 19.15
CA LEU A 388 -5.48 20.04 17.91
C LEU A 388 -6.39 20.58 16.81
N GLY A 389 -7.58 20.02 16.66
CA GLY A 389 -8.51 20.37 15.60
C GLY A 389 -9.11 21.76 15.80
N GLN A 390 -9.56 22.08 17.01
CA GLN A 390 -10.03 23.44 17.32
C GLN A 390 -8.91 24.47 17.08
N ARG A 391 -7.70 24.18 17.57
CA ARG A 391 -6.52 25.03 17.39
C ARG A 391 -6.15 25.20 15.92
N LEU A 392 -6.32 24.15 15.11
CA LEU A 392 -6.05 24.20 13.67
C LEU A 392 -7.01 25.18 13.00
N LEU A 393 -8.32 25.10 13.29
CA LEU A 393 -9.29 26.05 12.74
C LEU A 393 -9.00 27.48 13.18
N SER A 394 -8.64 27.70 14.45
CA SER A 394 -8.22 29.02 14.93
C SER A 394 -6.97 29.53 14.20
N ALA A 395 -5.95 28.68 14.01
CA ALA A 395 -4.73 29.05 13.30
C ALA A 395 -5.02 29.45 11.84
N MET A 396 -5.89 28.71 11.15
CA MET A 396 -6.33 29.05 9.80
C MET A 396 -7.11 30.37 9.76
N TYR A 397 -8.01 30.58 10.73
CA TYR A 397 -8.81 31.80 10.83
C TYR A 397 -7.92 33.04 11.01
N TYR A 398 -6.98 32.99 11.96
CA TYR A 398 -6.02 34.06 12.23
C TYR A 398 -4.79 34.07 11.29
N SER A 399 -4.81 33.27 10.23
CA SER A 399 -3.74 33.19 9.22
C SER A 399 -2.34 32.89 9.79
N GLN A 400 -2.28 32.10 10.87
CA GLN A 400 -1.05 31.66 11.52
C GLN A 400 -0.51 30.42 10.79
N MET A 401 0.17 30.64 9.66
CA MET A 401 0.60 29.59 8.73
C MET A 401 1.50 28.52 9.37
N GLU A 402 2.50 28.91 10.17
CA GLU A 402 3.42 27.97 10.83
C GLU A 402 2.70 27.07 11.84
N MET A 403 1.75 27.63 12.60
CA MET A 403 0.92 26.88 13.54
C MET A 403 0.00 25.91 12.80
N ALA A 404 -0.67 26.37 11.74
CA ALA A 404 -1.56 25.53 10.94
C ALA A 404 -0.78 24.38 10.28
N ALA A 405 0.40 24.64 9.73
CA ALA A 405 1.27 23.62 9.15
C ALA A 405 1.71 22.58 10.21
N GLY A 406 2.13 23.03 11.39
CA GLY A 406 2.53 22.15 12.49
C GLY A 406 1.41 21.28 13.04
N LEU A 407 0.22 21.84 13.21
CA LEU A 407 -0.95 21.10 13.67
C LEU A 407 -1.43 20.09 12.62
N THR A 408 -1.45 20.48 11.33
CA THR A 408 -1.84 19.58 10.24
C THR A 408 -0.84 18.44 10.07
N LEU A 409 0.46 18.75 10.12
CA LEU A 409 1.54 17.75 10.10
C LEU A 409 1.40 16.75 11.26
N THR A 410 1.09 17.26 12.46
CA THR A 410 0.87 16.42 13.65
C THR A 410 -0.30 15.46 13.46
N LEU A 411 -1.44 15.93 12.94
CA LEU A 411 -2.61 15.09 12.66
C LEU A 411 -2.29 14.03 11.58
N GLY A 412 -1.54 14.40 10.54
CA GLY A 412 -1.10 13.47 9.50
C GLY A 412 -0.11 12.41 9.99
N LEU A 413 0.81 12.79 10.88
CA LEU A 413 1.73 11.84 11.52
C LEU A 413 0.98 10.88 12.45
N PHE A 414 0.04 11.38 13.24
CA PHE A 414 -0.83 10.54 14.06
C PHE A 414 -1.62 9.54 13.22
N PHE A 415 -2.22 9.98 12.11
CA PHE A 415 -2.89 9.09 11.16
C PHE A 415 -1.97 7.95 10.70
N THR A 416 -0.74 8.29 10.33
CA THR A 416 0.26 7.31 9.88
C THR A 416 0.60 6.32 10.99
N VAL A 417 0.87 6.80 12.21
CA VAL A 417 1.20 5.96 13.36
C VAL A 417 0.06 4.98 13.68
N VAL A 418 -1.18 5.46 13.74
CA VAL A 418 -2.32 4.57 14.01
C VAL A 418 -2.52 3.56 12.89
N ASN A 419 -2.36 3.96 11.63
CA ASN A 419 -2.45 3.04 10.51
C ASN A 419 -1.38 1.94 10.57
N LEU A 420 -0.14 2.30 10.93
CA LEU A 420 0.94 1.33 11.16
C LEU A 420 0.64 0.39 12.34
N LEU A 421 0.06 0.90 13.43
CA LEU A 421 -0.35 0.08 14.57
C LEU A 421 -1.46 -0.91 14.17
N LEU A 422 -2.46 -0.47 13.41
CA LEU A 422 -3.55 -1.33 12.96
C LEU A 422 -3.08 -2.39 11.96
N GLU A 423 -2.15 -2.05 11.08
CA GLU A 423 -1.51 -3.01 10.19
C GLU A 423 -0.62 -4.00 10.95
N GLY A 424 0.07 -3.56 12.00
CA GLY A 424 0.80 -4.45 12.91
C GLY A 424 -0.14 -5.43 13.63
N LEU A 425 -1.27 -4.93 14.12
CA LEU A 425 -2.27 -5.73 14.82
C LEU A 425 -2.94 -6.75 13.89
N SER A 426 -3.25 -6.38 12.66
CA SER A 426 -3.86 -7.31 11.69
C SER A 426 -2.90 -8.46 11.33
N ARG A 427 -1.60 -8.17 11.17
CA ARG A 427 -0.57 -9.21 10.96
C ARG A 427 -0.38 -10.13 12.17
N ALA A 428 -0.50 -9.59 13.39
CA ALA A 428 -0.42 -10.39 14.61
C ALA A 428 -1.61 -11.33 14.78
N LEU A 429 -2.79 -10.92 14.31
CA LEU A 429 -4.02 -11.72 14.40
C LEU A 429 -4.14 -12.78 13.31
N ASP A 430 -3.67 -12.50 12.09
CA ASP A 430 -3.61 -13.48 11.01
C ASP A 430 -2.19 -13.61 10.42
N PRO A 431 -1.42 -14.62 10.86
CA PRO A 431 -0.08 -14.87 10.33
C PRO A 431 -0.10 -15.33 8.86
N ARG A 432 -1.25 -15.69 8.27
CA ARG A 432 -1.36 -16.05 6.84
C ARG A 432 -1.08 -14.84 5.95
N LEU A 433 -1.49 -13.64 6.38
CA LEU A 433 -1.21 -12.38 5.68
C LEU A 433 0.28 -12.00 5.71
N ALA A 434 1.04 -12.53 6.68
CA ALA A 434 2.50 -12.38 6.70
C ALA A 434 3.17 -13.24 5.61
N GLY A 435 2.53 -14.31 5.15
CA GLY A 435 3.05 -15.25 4.14
C GLY A 435 2.79 -14.84 2.70
N GLU A 436 1.70 -14.11 2.41
CA GLU A 436 1.23 -13.85 1.04
C GLU A 436 2.14 -12.97 0.18
N ARG A 437 3.09 -12.23 0.80
CA ARG A 437 4.13 -11.47 0.08
C ARG A 437 5.55 -12.01 0.24
N THR A 438 5.73 -13.12 0.95
CA THR A 438 7.04 -13.74 1.15
C THR A 438 6.93 -15.23 0.87
N ARG A 439 6.97 -15.59 -0.42
CA ARG A 439 7.45 -16.92 -0.87
C ARG A 439 8.95 -17.07 -0.58
N LEU A 440 9.36 -16.87 0.66
CA LEU A 440 10.67 -17.25 1.17
C LEU A 440 10.44 -18.52 1.97
N GLY A 441 11.18 -19.59 1.62
CA GLY A 441 10.93 -20.95 2.08
C GLY A 441 10.78 -21.08 3.61
N PRO A 442 10.14 -22.17 4.06
CA PRO A 442 9.84 -22.38 5.47
C PRO A 442 11.15 -22.43 6.29
N GLY A 443 11.30 -21.51 7.25
CA GLY A 443 12.37 -21.57 8.25
C GLY A 443 13.19 -20.30 8.50
N ARG A 444 13.10 -19.26 7.67
CA ARG A 444 13.86 -18.01 7.93
C ARG A 444 13.09 -17.06 8.84
N ARG A 445 13.63 -16.78 10.03
CA ARG A 445 13.08 -15.82 11.00
C ARG A 445 13.38 -14.39 10.52
N TRP A 446 12.57 -13.42 10.94
CA TRP A 446 12.81 -11.99 10.68
C TRP A 446 14.23 -11.53 11.07
N ALA A 447 14.79 -12.12 12.14
CA ALA A 447 16.16 -11.87 12.57
C ALA A 447 17.18 -12.22 11.48
N ASP A 448 16.98 -13.33 10.77
CA ASP A 448 17.89 -13.80 9.72
C ASP A 448 17.84 -12.87 8.49
N LEU A 449 16.67 -12.27 8.21
CA LEU A 449 16.51 -11.29 7.13
C LEU A 449 17.13 -9.94 7.47
N VAL A 450 16.95 -9.47 8.70
CA VAL A 450 17.58 -8.24 9.19
C VAL A 450 19.09 -8.41 9.22
N GLN A 451 19.58 -9.56 9.69
CA GLN A 451 21.01 -9.85 9.72
C GLN A 451 21.60 -9.99 8.32
N ALA A 452 20.94 -10.70 7.40
CA ALA A 452 21.40 -10.84 6.01
C ALA A 452 21.39 -9.50 5.25
N GLY A 453 20.38 -8.66 5.47
CA GLY A 453 20.32 -7.34 4.87
C GLY A 453 21.30 -6.35 5.52
N TRP A 454 21.53 -6.44 6.83
CA TRP A 454 22.56 -5.67 7.54
C TRP A 454 23.97 -6.02 7.07
N GLN A 455 24.28 -7.32 6.96
CA GLN A 455 25.53 -7.79 6.38
C GLN A 455 25.68 -7.36 4.92
N GLY A 456 24.60 -7.44 4.12
CA GLY A 456 24.60 -6.94 2.75
C GLY A 456 24.89 -5.43 2.64
N LEU A 457 24.45 -4.65 3.63
CA LEU A 457 24.67 -3.20 3.71
C LEU A 457 26.10 -2.87 4.17
N LEU A 458 26.65 -3.65 5.11
CA LEU A 458 28.06 -3.57 5.51
C LEU A 458 29.02 -4.00 4.40
N ASP A 459 28.63 -4.97 3.59
CA ASP A 459 29.41 -5.45 2.43
C ASP A 459 29.28 -4.54 1.21
N LEU A 460 28.34 -3.61 1.20
CA LEU A 460 28.04 -2.74 0.07
C LEU A 460 29.28 -1.98 -0.46
N PRO A 461 30.19 -1.43 0.37
CA PRO A 461 31.40 -0.77 -0.11
C PRO A 461 32.34 -1.74 -0.83
N LEU A 462 32.53 -2.95 -0.30
CA LEU A 462 33.37 -3.99 -0.90
C LEU A 462 32.79 -4.48 -2.23
N ARG A 463 31.47 -4.63 -2.31
CA ARG A 463 30.79 -5.05 -3.53
C ARG A 463 30.74 -3.95 -4.59
N LEU A 464 30.61 -2.68 -4.19
CA LEU A 464 30.76 -1.53 -5.07
C LEU A 464 32.19 -1.41 -5.59
N GLN A 465 33.19 -1.70 -4.75
CA GLN A 465 34.59 -1.77 -5.17
C GLN A 465 34.84 -2.92 -6.16
N ALA A 466 34.23 -4.09 -5.94
CA ALA A 466 34.31 -5.22 -6.86
C ALA A 466 33.60 -4.92 -8.20
N LEU A 467 32.43 -4.28 -8.16
CA LEU A 467 31.72 -3.78 -9.35
C LEU A 467 32.59 -2.77 -10.11
N TRP A 468 33.16 -1.80 -9.41
CA TRP A 468 34.06 -0.81 -10.00
C TRP A 468 35.26 -1.45 -10.70
N ARG A 469 35.90 -2.45 -10.06
CA ARG A 469 37.02 -3.19 -10.67
C ARG A 469 36.61 -3.97 -11.91
N ARG A 470 35.43 -4.61 -11.90
CA ARG A 470 34.87 -5.31 -13.08
C ARG A 470 34.55 -4.35 -14.23
N LEU A 471 34.00 -3.18 -13.92
CA LEU A 471 33.68 -2.14 -14.90
C LEU A 471 34.93 -1.47 -15.49
N THR A 472 35.99 -1.34 -14.70
CA THR A 472 37.26 -0.68 -15.10
C THR A 472 38.31 -1.65 -15.66
N GLY A 473 38.07 -2.96 -15.63
CA GLY A 473 38.99 -3.97 -16.16
C GLY A 473 40.27 -4.14 -15.32
N ALA A 474 40.27 -3.72 -14.06
CA ALA A 474 41.44 -3.86 -13.19
C ALA A 474 41.68 -5.34 -12.82
N ALA A 475 42.79 -5.91 -13.29
CA ALA A 475 43.16 -7.30 -13.03
C ALA A 475 43.37 -7.57 -11.53
N GLU A 476 42.91 -8.74 -11.05
CA GLU A 476 43.25 -9.21 -9.71
C GLU A 476 44.77 -9.44 -9.59
N PRO A 477 45.40 -9.09 -8.45
CA PRO A 477 46.74 -9.59 -8.17
C PRO A 477 46.64 -11.11 -8.00
N SER A 478 47.10 -11.87 -8.99
CA SER A 478 47.16 -13.32 -8.90
C SER A 478 48.04 -13.73 -7.70
N PRO A 479 47.59 -14.66 -6.84
CA PRO A 479 48.46 -15.29 -5.87
C PRO A 479 49.68 -15.90 -6.58
N ALA A 480 50.88 -15.70 -6.02
CA ALA A 480 52.18 -16.03 -6.64
C ALA A 480 52.42 -17.52 -7.02
N TRP A 481 51.42 -18.39 -6.90
CA TRP A 481 51.51 -19.83 -7.18
C TRP A 481 50.72 -20.30 -8.42
N MET A 482 50.03 -19.41 -9.14
CA MET A 482 49.42 -19.73 -10.45
C MET A 482 50.27 -19.18 -11.59
N GLN A 483 51.29 -19.94 -12.03
CA GLN A 483 51.88 -19.74 -13.36
C GLN A 483 51.01 -20.42 -14.45
N PRO A 484 50.78 -19.78 -15.60
CA PRO A 484 49.86 -20.29 -16.60
C PRO A 484 50.52 -21.34 -17.50
N VAL A 485 49.91 -22.52 -17.59
CA VAL A 485 50.12 -23.40 -18.74
C VAL A 485 49.43 -22.73 -19.94
N ARG A 486 50.23 -22.13 -20.82
CA ARG A 486 49.78 -21.59 -22.11
C ARG A 486 49.07 -22.67 -22.93
N LYS A 487 47.77 -22.51 -23.16
CA LYS A 487 47.11 -22.91 -24.41
C LYS A 487 46.21 -21.78 -24.89
N ALA A 488 46.45 -21.39 -26.14
CA ALA A 488 45.82 -20.28 -26.82
C ALA A 488 44.30 -20.45 -26.87
N HIS A 489 43.56 -19.45 -26.39
CA HIS A 489 42.26 -19.04 -26.93
C HIS A 489 41.93 -17.62 -26.44
N THR A 490 41.91 -16.69 -27.40
CA THR A 490 41.12 -15.44 -27.44
C THR A 490 40.86 -14.69 -26.13
N GLU A 491 41.53 -13.55 -26.00
CA GLU A 491 41.15 -12.47 -25.10
C GLU A 491 39.66 -12.12 -25.25
N VAL A 492 38.86 -12.42 -24.23
CA VAL A 492 37.49 -11.91 -24.12
C VAL A 492 37.55 -10.61 -23.34
N ALA A 493 37.63 -9.49 -24.07
CA ALA A 493 37.48 -8.15 -23.51
C ALA A 493 36.09 -7.97 -22.85
N PRO A 494 35.95 -7.11 -21.81
CA PRO A 494 34.68 -6.92 -21.11
C PRO A 494 33.61 -6.32 -22.04
N ARG A 495 32.53 -7.10 -22.25
CA ARG A 495 31.50 -6.87 -23.28
C ARG A 495 30.39 -5.89 -22.87
N GLY A 496 30.29 -5.49 -21.60
CA GLY A 496 29.18 -4.68 -21.09
C GLY A 496 29.27 -3.19 -21.43
N LEU A 497 30.29 -2.50 -20.90
CA LEU A 497 30.43 -1.04 -21.02
C LEU A 497 30.79 -0.60 -22.45
N SER A 498 31.58 -1.42 -23.17
CA SER A 498 31.92 -1.19 -24.57
C SER A 498 30.69 -1.24 -25.49
N ARG A 499 29.73 -2.14 -25.22
CA ARG A 499 28.44 -2.19 -25.93
C ARG A 499 27.53 -1.01 -25.58
N VAL A 500 27.51 -0.57 -24.31
CA VAL A 500 26.75 0.61 -23.86
C VAL A 500 27.30 1.89 -24.50
N LEU A 501 28.62 2.07 -24.52
CA LEU A 501 29.25 3.22 -25.17
C LEU A 501 29.10 3.16 -26.70
N ALA A 502 29.16 1.97 -27.30
CA ALA A 502 28.90 1.79 -28.73
C ALA A 502 27.42 2.06 -29.08
N SER A 503 26.46 1.66 -28.25
CA SER A 503 25.02 1.90 -28.47
C SER A 503 24.62 3.36 -28.21
N ILE A 504 25.27 4.04 -27.25
CA ILE A 504 25.14 5.48 -27.05
C ILE A 504 25.79 6.23 -28.23
N GLY A 505 26.94 5.78 -28.72
CA GLY A 505 27.62 6.35 -29.89
C GLY A 505 26.81 6.23 -31.18
N THR A 506 26.13 5.09 -31.41
CA THR A 506 25.23 4.91 -32.56
C THR A 506 23.91 5.66 -32.39
N ALA A 507 23.36 5.76 -31.17
CA ALA A 507 22.17 6.57 -30.89
C ALA A 507 22.42 8.09 -31.00
N LEU A 508 23.67 8.54 -30.81
CA LEU A 508 24.10 9.93 -30.97
C LEU A 508 24.67 10.25 -32.37
N GLY A 509 24.61 9.30 -33.32
CA GLY A 509 24.92 9.55 -34.74
C GLY A 509 26.40 9.51 -35.14
N ALA A 510 27.28 8.93 -34.33
CA ALA A 510 28.70 8.78 -34.70
C ALA A 510 28.89 7.57 -35.65
N ARG A 511 29.42 7.83 -36.86
CA ARG A 511 29.76 6.78 -37.85
C ARG A 511 31.01 6.00 -37.41
N PRO A 512 31.07 4.67 -37.59
CA PRO A 512 32.25 3.87 -37.25
C PRO A 512 33.29 3.98 -38.36
N GLY A 513 34.44 4.56 -38.06
CA GLY A 513 35.57 4.58 -38.99
C GLY A 513 36.66 5.51 -38.53
N HIS A 514 37.59 4.99 -37.73
CA HIS A 514 39.04 5.18 -37.85
C HIS A 514 39.70 4.41 -36.70
N ALA A 515 40.37 3.32 -37.05
CA ALA A 515 41.24 2.58 -36.15
C ALA A 515 42.40 3.49 -35.73
N VAL A 516 42.53 3.72 -34.43
CA VAL A 516 43.70 4.39 -33.85
C VAL A 516 44.86 3.38 -33.89
N LEU A 517 45.75 3.53 -34.86
CA LEU A 517 46.98 2.75 -34.97
C LEU A 517 47.89 2.99 -33.75
N SER A 518 48.54 1.93 -33.28
CA SER A 518 49.37 1.96 -32.08
C SER A 518 50.70 2.71 -32.33
N PRO A 519 51.33 3.31 -31.30
CA PRO A 519 52.58 4.06 -31.47
C PRO A 519 53.76 3.24 -32.02
N ALA A 520 53.68 1.90 -31.98
CA ALA A 520 54.75 1.00 -32.40
C ALA A 520 54.90 0.87 -33.93
N GLU A 521 53.90 1.28 -34.73
CA GLU A 521 53.93 1.16 -36.20
C GLU A 521 54.51 2.39 -36.91
N ARG A 522 54.79 3.49 -36.18
CA ARG A 522 55.36 4.73 -36.74
C ARG A 522 56.88 4.73 -36.91
N ALA A 523 57.58 3.67 -36.50
CA ALA A 523 59.05 3.61 -36.51
C ALA A 523 59.66 2.72 -37.61
N ARG A 524 58.87 2.28 -38.61
CA ARG A 524 59.38 1.45 -39.73
C ARG A 524 59.36 2.10 -41.11
N ASP A 525 58.86 3.34 -41.23
CA ASP A 525 58.87 4.12 -42.48
C ASP A 525 59.68 5.43 -42.33
N ALA A 526 60.89 5.34 -41.77
CA ALA A 526 61.90 6.41 -41.81
C ALA A 526 63.26 5.84 -42.26
#